data_AF-A0A0J1FWT2-F1
#
_entry.id   AF-A0A0J1FWT2-F1
#
_cell.length_a   1.000
_cell.length_b   1.000
_cell.length_c   1.000
_cell.angle_alpha   90.00
_cell.angle_beta   90.00
_cell.angle_gamma   90.00
#
_symmetry.space_group_name_H-M   'P 1'
#
loop_
_entity.id
_entity.type
_entity.pdbx_description
1 polymer ?
#
loop_
_entity_poly.entity_id
_entity_poly.type
_entity_poly.pdbx_seq_one_letter_code
_entity_poly.pdbx_strand_id
1 'polypeptide(L)' 'MTKATLTISSKNYSSWSLRGWLLAKFSGLPFDEFVVPIDDAGARAELLLLSPSIL' A
#
# COMPACT_ATOMS: atom_id res chain seq x y z
N MET A 1 8.55 20.60 -2.79
CA MET A 1 9.11 19.36 -3.35
C MET A 1 8.01 18.30 -3.32
N THR A 2 7.79 17.57 -4.42
CA THR A 2 6.84 16.45 -4.46
C THR A 2 7.42 15.28 -3.69
N LYS A 3 6.73 14.84 -2.63
CA LYS A 3 7.14 13.68 -1.83
C LYS A 3 6.49 12.42 -2.39
N ALA A 4 7.24 11.34 -2.51
CA ALA A 4 6.70 10.07 -2.99
C ALA A 4 5.72 9.50 -1.96
N THR A 5 4.57 9.02 -2.41
CA THR A 5 3.57 8.37 -1.54
C THR A 5 3.46 6.91 -1.89
N LEU A 6 3.64 6.04 -0.89
CA LEU A 6 3.40 4.62 -0.99
C LEU A 6 1.99 4.31 -0.48
N THR A 7 1.12 3.92 -1.40
CA THR A 7 -0.26 3.51 -1.10
C THR A 7 -0.34 2.00 -0.88
N ILE A 8 -0.84 1.58 0.29
CA ILE A 8 -0.96 0.16 0.66
C ILE A 8 -2.28 -0.11 1.39
N SER A 9 -2.77 -1.36 1.34
CA SER A 9 -3.98 -1.74 2.09
C SER A 9 -3.67 -2.20 3.52
N SER A 10 -2.61 -3.00 3.71
CA SER A 10 -2.20 -3.47 5.04
C SER A 10 -0.75 -3.94 5.05
N LYS A 11 -0.01 -3.62 6.12
CA LYS A 11 1.33 -4.20 6.38
C LYS A 11 1.26 -5.58 7.04
N ASN A 12 0.10 -5.94 7.61
CA ASN A 12 -0.06 -7.14 8.42
C ASN A 12 -0.89 -8.22 7.71
N TYR A 13 -1.81 -7.81 6.83
CA TYR A 13 -2.78 -8.70 6.18
C TYR A 13 -2.68 -8.75 4.65
N SER A 14 -1.70 -8.06 4.04
CA SER A 14 -1.42 -8.12 2.59
C SER A 14 0.07 -8.35 2.34
N SER A 15 0.41 -9.53 1.84
CA SER A 15 1.81 -9.93 1.55
C SER A 15 2.45 -9.08 0.45
N TRP A 16 1.66 -8.62 -0.53
CA TRP A 16 2.11 -7.72 -1.59
C TRP A 16 2.38 -6.31 -1.07
N SER A 17 1.48 -5.78 -0.23
CA SER A 17 1.66 -4.47 0.42
C SER A 17 2.88 -4.47 1.34
N LEU A 18 3.06 -5.52 2.16
CA LEU A 18 4.23 -5.66 3.03
C LEU A 18 5.53 -5.71 2.23
N ARG A 19 5.56 -6.45 1.12
CA ARG A 19 6.76 -6.54 0.27
C ARG A 19 7.15 -5.17 -0.32
N GLY A 20 6.18 -4.44 -0.88
CA GLY A 20 6.43 -3.09 -1.41
C GLY A 20 6.92 -2.13 -0.33
N TRP A 21 6.30 -2.17 0.86
CA TRP A 21 6.70 -1.36 2.00
C TRP A 21 8.12 -1.67 2.47
N LEU A 22 8.48 -2.95 2.64
CA LEU A 22 9.84 -3.33 3.07
C LEU A 22 10.91 -2.87 2.08
N LEU A 23 10.65 -2.99 0.77
CA LEU A 23 11.58 -2.50 -0.27
C LEU A 23 11.78 -0.99 -0.17
N ALA A 24 10.69 -0.22 -0.05
CA ALA A 24 10.76 1.23 0.12
C ALA A 24 11.50 1.60 1.41
N LYS A 25 11.19 0.91 2.53
CA LYS A 25 11.82 1.15 3.83
C LYS A 25 13.33 0.87 3.81
N PHE A 26 13.75 -0.23 3.19
CA PHE A 26 15.17 -0.63 3.11
C PHE A 26 15.98 0.18 2.10
N SER A 27 15.32 0.82 1.13
CA SER A 27 16.00 1.72 0.18
C SER A 27 16.56 3.00 0.83
N GLY A 28 16.07 3.38 2.02
CA GLY A 28 16.45 4.64 2.67
C GLY A 28 15.85 5.89 2.04
N LEU A 29 15.03 5.76 0.99
CA LEU A 29 14.35 6.88 0.34
C LEU A 29 13.26 7.47 1.26
N PRO A 30 13.08 8.81 1.27
CA PRO A 30 11.98 9.44 1.97
C PRO A 30 10.67 9.23 1.20
N PHE A 31 9.65 8.68 1.87
CA PHE A 31 8.31 8.55 1.33
C PHE A 31 7.26 8.76 2.42
N ASP A 32 6.03 9.08 2.02
CA ASP A 32 4.85 9.07 2.89
C ASP A 32 4.06 7.78 2.71
N GLU A 33 3.43 7.33 3.80
CA GLU A 33 2.57 6.15 3.80
C GLU A 33 1.10 6.58 3.72
N PHE A 34 0.37 6.05 2.75
CA PHE A 34 -1.09 6.18 2.70
C PHE A 34 -1.72 4.78 2.81
N VAL A 35 -2.33 4.51 3.95
CA VAL A 35 -3.01 3.23 4.20
C VAL A 35 -4.47 3.37 3.80
N VAL A 36 -4.89 2.58 2.82
CA VAL A 36 -6.27 2.59 2.33
C VAL A 36 -7.14 1.78 3.31
N PRO A 37 -8.21 2.38 3.87
CA PRO A 37 -9.15 1.66 4.72
C PRO A 37 -9.85 0.55 3.92
N ILE A 38 -9.79 -0.69 4.40
CA ILE A 38 -10.41 -1.85 3.75
C ILE A 38 -11.94 -1.82 3.87
N ASP A 39 -12.46 -1.08 4.84
CA ASP A 39 -13.89 -1.01 5.17
C ASP A 39 -14.67 -0.05 4.24
N ASP A 40 -13.96 0.69 3.38
CA ASP A 40 -14.57 1.52 2.35
C ASP A 40 -14.79 0.69 1.07
N ALA A 41 -16.06 0.41 0.78
CA ALA A 41 -16.48 -0.40 -0.36
C ALA A 41 -16.02 0.18 -1.72
N GLY A 42 -15.85 1.50 -1.82
CA GLY A 42 -15.33 2.14 -3.03
C GLY A 42 -13.82 1.93 -3.18
N ALA A 43 -13.08 2.00 -2.07
CA ALA A 43 -11.63 1.83 -2.06
C ALA A 43 -11.20 0.38 -2.34
N ARG A 44 -12.03 -0.62 -1.98
CA ARG A 44 -11.80 -2.04 -2.32
C ARG A 44 -11.74 -2.29 -3.83
N ALA A 45 -12.57 -1.59 -4.62
CA ALA A 45 -12.61 -1.76 -6.07
C ALA A 45 -11.33 -1.23 -6.75
N GLU A 46 -10.81 -0.08 -6.30
CA GLU A 46 -9.53 0.44 -6.80
C GLU A 46 -8.34 -0.41 -6.34
N LEU A 47 -8.37 -0.90 -5.10
CA LEU A 47 -7.30 -1.77 -4.60
C LEU A 47 -7.22 -3.12 -5.34
N LEU A 48 -8.33 -3.67 -5.83
CA LEU A 48 -8.33 -4.88 -6.66
C LEU A 48 -7.58 -4.68 -7.99
N LEU A 49 -7.50 -3.43 -8.49
CA LEU A 49 -6.71 -3.11 -9.68
C LEU A 49 -5.21 -2.99 -9.38
N LEU A 50 -4.85 -2.72 -8.13
CA LEU A 50 -3.47 -2.47 -7.70
C LEU A 50 -2.81 -3.69 -7.03
N SER A 51 -3.59 -4.65 -6.53
CA SER A 51 -3.05 -5.80 -5.81
C SER A 51 -3.90 -7.08 -5.96
N PRO A 52 -3.32 -8.21 -6.39
CA PRO A 52 -4.05 -9.48 -6.56
C PRO A 52 -4.29 -10.24 -5.25
N SER A 53 -3.92 -9.70 -4.08
CA SER A 53 -4.03 -10.38 -2.78
C SER A 53 -5.25 -9.99 -1.94
N ILE A 54 -6.20 -9.23 -2.49
CA ILE A 54 -7.49 -8.98 -1.83
C ILE A 54 -8.44 -10.10 -2.22
N LEU A 55 -8.57 -11.09 -1.35
CA LEU A 55 -9.62 -12.10 -1.37
C LEU A 55 -10.53 -11.87 -0.17
#